data_AF-A0ABD6A9C7-F1
#
_entry.id   AF-A0ABD6A9C7-F1
#
_cell.length_a   1.000
_cell.length_b   1.000
_cell.length_c   1.000
_cell.angle_alpha   90.00
_cell.angle_beta   90.00
_cell.angle_gamma   90.00
#
_symmetry.space_group_name_H-M   'P 1'
#
loop_
_entity.id
_entity.type
_entity.pdbx_description
1 polymer ?
#
loop_
_entity_poly.entity_id
_entity_poly.type
_entity_poly.pdbx_seq_one_letter_code
_entity_poly.pdbx_strand_id
1 'polypeptide(L)' 'MPIGRCTRCDWRAVAGSHSKMTRLYQDHLRAEHPKAWLRT' A
#
# COMPACT_ATOMS: atom_id res chain seq x y z
N MET A 1 4.56 3.80 15.50
CA MET A 1 3.48 3.87 14.48
C MET A 1 3.98 3.20 13.21
N PRO A 2 3.24 2.26 12.58
CA PRO A 2 3.68 1.59 11.36
C PRO A 2 3.72 2.54 10.15
N ILE A 3 4.83 2.47 9.40
CA ILE A 3 5.06 3.15 8.13
C ILE A 3 4.97 2.12 7.00
N GLY A 4 4.01 2.31 6.10
CA GLY A 4 3.91 1.56 4.85
C GLY A 4 4.70 2.26 3.76
N ARG A 5 5.51 1.51 3.02
CA ARG A 5 6.22 1.99 1.84
C ARG A 5 6.02 1.01 0.69
N CYS A 6 5.71 1.53 -0.50
CA CYS A 6 5.69 0.73 -1.71
C CYS A 6 7.11 0.52 -2.23
N THR A 7 7.42 -0.68 -2.70
CA THR A 7 8.72 -0.99 -3.32
C THR A 7 8.73 -0.76 -4.82
N ARG A 8 7.56 -0.47 -5.43
CA ARG A 8 7.40 -0.24 -6.87
C ARG A 8 7.29 1.23 -7.24
N CYS A 9 6.96 2.09 -6.27
CA CYS A 9 6.91 3.54 -6.41
C CYS A 9 7.31 4.19 -5.08
N ASP A 10 7.56 5.50 -5.05
CA ASP A 10 7.93 6.20 -3.81
C ASP A 10 6.74 6.46 -2.87
N TRP A 11 5.65 5.68 -2.99
CA TRP A 11 4.50 5.83 -2.10
C TRP A 11 4.86 5.49 -0.65
N ARG A 12 4.49 6.39 0.27
CA ARG A 12 4.73 6.26 1.71
C ARG A 12 3.48 6.71 2.46
N ALA A 13 3.04 5.90 3.42
CA ALA A 13 1.94 6.27 4.31
C ALA A 13 2.24 5.89 5.76
N VAL A 14 1.83 6.75 6.68
CA VAL A 14 1.88 6.48 8.12
C VAL A 14 0.46 6.15 8.57
N ALA A 15 0.29 5.05 9.30
CA ALA A 15 -1.01 4.71 9.88
C ALA A 15 -0.89 4.40 11.37
N GLY A 16 -1.95 4.71 12.13
CA GLY A 16 -2.00 4.42 13.56
C GLY A 16 -2.18 2.93 13.89
N SER A 17 -2.44 2.08 12.90
CA SER A 17 -2.67 0.65 13.10
C SER A 17 -2.30 -0.16 11.85
N HIS A 18 -1.92 -1.42 12.04
CA HIS A 18 -1.54 -2.32 10.94
C HIS A 18 -2.67 -2.50 9.91
N SER A 19 -3.90 -2.74 10.34
CA SER A 19 -5.05 -2.92 9.43
C SER A 19 -5.33 -1.69 8.56
N LYS A 20 -5.14 -0.48 9.13
CA LYS A 20 -5.29 0.78 8.39
C LYS A 20 -4.14 0.97 7.39
N MET A 21 -2.92 0.58 7.74
CA MET A 21 -1.76 0.57 6.84
C MET A 21 -1.97 -0.39 5.67
N THR A 22 -2.40 -1.63 5.95
CA THR A 22 -2.70 -2.62 4.91
C THR A 22 -3.78 -2.14 3.95
N ARG A 23 -4.84 -1.50 4.46
CA ARG A 23 -5.91 -0.95 3.61
C ARG A 23 -5.41 0.17 2.69
N LEU A 24 -4.63 1.10 3.22
CA LEU A 24 -4.00 2.16 2.42
C LEU A 24 -3.06 1.59 1.35
N TYR A 25 -2.27 0.58 1.71
CA TYR A 25 -1.36 -0.07 0.78
C TYR A 25 -2.11 -0.83 -0.33
N GLN A 26 -3.17 -1.55 0.01
CA GLN A 26 -4.03 -2.26 -0.95
C GLN A 26 -4.76 -1.29 -1.90
N ASP A 27 -5.28 -0.19 -1.36
CA ASP A 27 -5.95 0.86 -2.15
C ASP A 27 -4.99 1.52 -3.15
N HIS A 28 -3.79 1.89 -2.67
CA HIS A 28 -2.70 2.37 -3.52
C HIS A 28 -2.32 1.36 -4.61
N LEU A 29 -2.13 0.08 -4.25
CA LEU A 29 -1.80 -0.96 -5.23
C LEU A 29 -2.92 -1.11 -6.27
N ARG A 30 -4.19 -1.01 -5.89
CA ARG A 30 -5.32 -1.10 -6.82
C ARG A 30 -5.35 0.08 -7.80
N ALA A 31 -5.10 1.31 -7.32
CA ALA A 31 -5.14 2.51 -8.15
C ALA A 31 -3.92 2.63 -9.07
N GLU A 32 -2.71 2.51 -8.50
CA GLU A 32 -1.45 2.83 -9.19
C GLU A 32 -0.80 1.60 -9.83
N HIS A 33 -1.03 0.42 -9.26
CA HIS A 33 -0.36 -0.81 -9.66
C HIS A 33 -1.33 -1.99 -9.83
N PRO A 34 -2.35 -1.88 -10.69
CA PRO A 34 -3.33 -2.94 -10.87
C PRO A 34 -2.68 -4.29 -11.23
N LYS A 35 -1.57 -4.29 -11.99
CA LYS A 35 -0.77 -5.49 -12.27
C LYS A 35 -0.04 -6.08 -11.05
N ALA A 36 0.31 -5.26 -10.06
CA ALA A 36 0.88 -5.71 -8.78
C ALA A 36 -0.19 -6.25 -7.84
N TRP A 37 -1.37 -5.63 -7.88
CA TRP A 37 -2.52 -6.02 -7.09
C TRP A 37 -3.10 -7.36 -7.56
N LEU A 38 -3.21 -7.56 -8.88
CA LEU A 38 -3.81 -8.72 -9.51
C LEU A 38 -2.94 -9.98 -9.55
N ARG A 39 -1.81 -10.08 -8.82
CA ARG A 39 -0.82 -11.19 -8.89
C ARG A 39 -1.47 -12.49 -9.39
N THR A 40 -1.38 -12.71 -10.70
CA THR A 40 -1.64 -13.99 -11.34
C THR A 40 -0.47 -14.93 -11.06
#